data_AF-A0A442SGR2-F1
#
_entry.id   AF-A0A442SGR2-F1
#
_cell.length_a   1.000
_cell.length_b   1.000
_cell.length_c   1.000
_cell.angle_alpha   90.00
_cell.angle_beta   90.00
_cell.angle_gamma   90.00
#
_symmetry.space_group_name_H-M   'P 1'
#
loop_
_entity.id
_entity.type
_entity.pdbx_description
1 polymer ?
#
loop_
_entity_poly.entity_id
_entity_poly.type
_entity_poly.pdbx_seq_one_letter_code
_entity_poly.pdbx_strand_id
1 'polypeptide(L)'
;MRDSELTERPGKGWTPWTEGAGEIPIDKVWWAARVLHFAKLNVSCWFDGSELVGIEHWGYRDQKWTMKRKPADWQPLPEVYRLAREEEKRAALERYRVGQQARARERLIRLSDERHAKRSLQQQEGT
;
A
#
# COMPACT_ATOMS: atom_id res chain seq x y z
N MET A 1 -13.59 11.91 -34.67
CA MET A 1 -12.49 11.85 -33.69
C MET A 1 -11.53 10.77 -34.16
N ARG A 2 -10.27 11.10 -34.41
CA ARG A 2 -9.27 10.18 -34.99
C ARG A 2 -8.55 9.41 -33.88
N ASP A 3 -8.12 8.18 -34.16
CA ASP A 3 -7.40 7.32 -33.19
C ASP A 3 -6.10 7.98 -32.68
N SER A 4 -5.44 8.76 -33.54
CA SER A 4 -4.28 9.59 -33.22
C SER A 4 -4.58 10.75 -32.25
N GLU A 5 -5.85 11.16 -32.13
CA GLU A 5 -6.32 12.18 -31.19
C GLU A 5 -6.75 11.56 -29.84
N LEU A 6 -7.05 10.26 -29.81
CA LEU A 6 -7.32 9.49 -28.60
C LEU A 6 -6.03 9.07 -27.88
N THR A 7 -4.89 9.14 -28.58
CA THR A 7 -3.55 8.90 -28.03
C THR A 7 -2.89 10.19 -27.53
N GLU A 8 -3.47 10.84 -26.52
CA GLU A 8 -2.59 11.47 -25.53
C GLU A 8 -1.83 10.33 -24.84
N ARG A 9 -0.64 10.01 -25.37
CA ARG A 9 0.23 9.00 -24.77
C ARG A 9 0.39 9.32 -23.28
N PRO A 10 0.25 8.33 -22.37
CA PRO A 10 0.67 8.51 -20.99
C PRO A 10 2.17 8.88 -21.02
N GLY A 11 2.48 10.15 -20.74
CA GLY A 11 3.83 10.70 -20.86
C GLY A 11 3.91 12.15 -21.31
N LYS A 12 2.96 12.67 -22.10
CA LYS A 12 2.89 14.12 -22.37
C LYS A 12 2.11 14.79 -21.23
N GLY A 13 2.81 15.53 -20.37
CA GLY A 13 2.25 16.15 -19.16
C GLY A 13 2.35 15.30 -17.88
N TRP A 14 2.74 14.04 -18.00
CA TRP A 14 2.98 13.12 -16.89
C TRP A 14 4.48 13.03 -16.65
N THR A 15 4.95 13.57 -15.53
CA THR A 15 6.39 13.56 -15.22
C THR A 15 6.73 12.21 -14.59
N PRO A 16 7.72 11.46 -15.12
CA PRO A 16 8.27 10.31 -14.41
C PRO A 16 8.77 10.78 -13.06
N TRP A 17 8.39 10.05 -12.02
CA TRP A 17 8.80 10.39 -10.67
C TRP A 17 10.23 9.93 -10.44
N THR A 18 11.19 10.69 -10.92
CA THR A 18 12.59 10.47 -10.59
C THR A 18 12.78 10.73 -9.08
N GLU A 19 13.06 9.65 -8.33
CA GLU A 19 13.63 9.59 -6.96
C GLU A 19 12.69 9.59 -5.72
N GLY A 20 11.59 8.82 -5.69
CA GLY A 20 10.80 8.65 -4.45
C GLY A 20 10.02 7.33 -4.31
N ALA A 21 9.73 6.93 -3.06
CA ALA A 21 8.87 5.79 -2.71
C ALA A 21 7.40 6.12 -3.03
N GLY A 22 6.95 5.83 -4.26
CA GLY A 22 5.82 6.50 -4.91
C GLY A 22 4.46 6.56 -4.21
N GLU A 23 4.13 5.63 -3.31
CA GLU A 23 2.81 5.65 -2.64
C GLU A 23 2.68 6.81 -1.63
N ILE A 24 3.72 7.04 -0.83
CA ILE A 24 3.71 8.05 0.25
C ILE A 24 3.42 9.46 -0.26
N PRO A 25 3.96 9.90 -1.41
CA PRO A 25 3.77 11.28 -1.83
C PRO A 25 2.59 11.49 -2.78
N ILE A 26 1.93 10.45 -3.30
CA ILE A 26 0.56 10.60 -3.85
C ILE A 26 -0.37 11.08 -2.74
N ASP A 27 -0.34 10.45 -1.57
CA ASP A 27 -1.17 10.87 -0.43
C ASP A 27 -0.87 12.31 0.05
N LYS A 28 0.35 12.79 -0.16
CA LYS A 28 0.76 14.17 0.18
C LYS A 28 0.29 15.20 -0.84
N VAL A 29 0.33 14.84 -2.13
CA VAL A 29 0.06 15.75 -3.26
C VAL A 29 -1.38 15.65 -3.75
N TRP A 30 -2.10 14.58 -3.42
CA TRP A 30 -3.46 14.30 -3.87
C TRP A 30 -4.20 13.63 -2.73
N TRP A 31 -4.66 14.41 -1.77
CA TRP A 31 -5.19 13.88 -0.52
C TRP A 31 -6.48 13.07 -0.69
N ALA A 32 -7.22 13.21 -1.79
CA ALA A 32 -8.39 12.36 -2.08
C ALA A 32 -8.08 11.23 -3.08
N ALA A 33 -6.81 11.01 -3.42
CA ALA A 33 -6.40 9.94 -4.32
C ALA A 33 -6.79 8.55 -3.77
N ARG A 34 -7.41 7.74 -4.62
CA ARG A 34 -7.76 6.35 -4.36
C ARG A 34 -7.14 5.46 -5.43
N VAL A 35 -6.65 4.29 -5.00
CA VAL A 35 -6.00 3.33 -5.89
C VAL A 35 -6.99 2.27 -6.39
N LEU A 36 -6.91 1.96 -7.68
CA LEU A 36 -7.55 0.81 -8.30
C LEU A 36 -6.48 -0.06 -8.95
N HIS A 37 -6.42 -1.33 -8.55
CA HIS A 37 -5.42 -2.27 -9.05
C HIS A 37 -6.00 -3.17 -10.17
N PHE A 38 -5.29 -3.24 -11.29
CA PHE A 38 -5.62 -4.07 -12.45
C PHE A 38 -4.64 -5.25 -12.55
N ALA A 39 -4.96 -6.36 -11.87
CA ALA A 39 -4.07 -7.51 -11.73
C ALA A 39 -3.58 -8.08 -13.08
N LYS A 40 -4.45 -8.16 -14.10
CA LYS A 40 -4.09 -8.69 -15.43
C LYS A 40 -3.03 -7.85 -16.14
N LEU A 41 -3.00 -6.55 -15.88
CA LEU A 41 -2.05 -5.61 -16.47
C LEU A 41 -0.87 -5.34 -15.53
N ASN A 42 -0.95 -5.80 -14.28
CA ASN A 42 -0.01 -5.51 -13.21
C ASN A 42 0.23 -3.99 -13.02
N VAL A 43 -0.86 -3.22 -13.06
CA VAL A 43 -0.84 -1.75 -12.94
C VAL A 43 -1.82 -1.30 -11.87
N SER A 44 -1.40 -0.34 -11.05
CA SER A 44 -2.27 0.39 -10.13
C SER A 44 -2.47 1.81 -10.65
N CYS A 45 -3.73 2.23 -10.78
CA CYS A 45 -4.11 3.58 -11.18
C CYS A 45 -4.65 4.35 -9.97
N TRP A 46 -4.23 5.59 -9.83
CA TRP A 46 -4.61 6.48 -8.73
C TRP A 46 -5.54 7.58 -9.25
N PHE A 47 -6.67 7.78 -8.58
CA PHE A 47 -7.71 8.74 -8.96
C PHE A 47 -8.01 9.71 -7.83
N ASP A 48 -7.91 11.01 -8.07
CA ASP A 48 -8.47 12.04 -7.18
C ASP A 48 -9.84 12.47 -7.71
N GLY A 49 -10.90 12.00 -7.05
CA GLY A 49 -12.26 12.10 -7.57
C GLY A 49 -12.41 11.36 -8.91
N SER A 50 -12.64 12.11 -9.99
CA SER A 50 -12.77 11.56 -11.35
C SER A 50 -11.50 11.71 -12.20
N GLU A 51 -10.43 12.31 -11.67
CA GLU A 51 -9.19 12.52 -12.41
C GLU A 51 -8.15 11.43 -12.13
N LEU A 52 -7.58 10.85 -13.19
CA LEU A 52 -6.40 10.00 -13.08
C LEU A 52 -5.18 10.87 -12.76
N VAL A 53 -4.51 10.60 -11.63
CA VAL A 53 -3.38 11.41 -11.12
C VAL A 53 -2.07 10.63 -11.02
N GLY A 54 -2.13 9.30 -10.99
CA GLY A 54 -0.96 8.44 -10.86
C GLY A 54 -1.15 7.08 -11.52
N ILE A 55 -0.07 6.53 -12.06
CA ILE A 55 -0.01 5.16 -12.55
C ILE A 55 1.28 4.54 -12.01
N GLU A 56 1.13 3.41 -11.33
CA GLU A 56 2.18 2.57 -10.81
C GLU A 56 2.21 1.24 -11.57
N HIS A 57 3.35 0.91 -12.16
CA HIS A 57 3.56 -0.38 -12.83
C HIS A 57 4.28 -1.32 -11.88
N TRP A 58 3.67 -2.47 -11.63
CA TRP A 58 4.26 -3.56 -10.86
C TRP A 58 5.04 -4.46 -11.86
N GLY A 59 6.38 -4.44 -11.86
CA GLY A 59 7.23 -5.42 -12.58
C GLY A 59 7.54 -5.25 -14.10
N TYR A 60 8.33 -6.22 -14.62
CA TYR A 60 9.04 -6.48 -15.91
C TYR A 60 9.63 -5.31 -16.73
N ARG A 61 9.05 -4.11 -16.70
CA ARG A 61 9.68 -2.89 -17.20
C ARG A 61 10.29 -2.15 -16.01
N ASP A 62 11.30 -1.32 -16.24
CA ASP A 62 11.88 -0.45 -15.20
C ASP A 62 10.75 0.15 -14.35
N GLN A 63 10.93 0.23 -13.02
CA GLN A 63 9.94 0.82 -12.12
C GLN A 63 9.55 2.22 -12.64
N LYS A 64 8.40 2.29 -13.31
CA LYS A 64 7.90 3.52 -13.94
C LYS A 64 6.67 3.97 -13.19
N TRP A 65 6.95 4.81 -12.21
CA TRP A 65 5.96 5.67 -11.59
C TRP A 65 5.77 6.91 -12.45
N THR A 66 4.51 7.17 -12.81
CA THR A 66 4.13 8.37 -13.56
C THR A 66 3.01 9.07 -12.84
N MET A 67 3.14 10.39 -12.66
CA MET A 67 2.12 11.22 -12.04
C MET A 67 1.84 12.48 -12.84
N LYS A 68 0.60 12.93 -12.75
CA LYS A 68 0.19 14.26 -13.22
C LYS A 68 0.79 15.31 -12.30
N ARG A 69 1.28 16.42 -12.88
CA ARG A 69 1.66 17.59 -12.09
C ARG A 69 0.42 18.18 -11.45
N LYS A 70 0.54 18.61 -10.19
CA LYS A 70 -0.53 19.37 -9.55
C LYS A 70 -0.77 20.69 -10.31
N PRO A 71 -2.04 21.11 -10.49
CA PRO A 71 -2.39 22.47 -10.89
C PRO A 71 -1.76 23.51 -9.94
N ALA A 72 -1.59 24.73 -10.44
CA ALA A 72 -0.95 25.82 -9.68
C ALA A 72 -1.78 26.26 -8.47
N ASP A 73 -3.10 26.14 -8.58
CA ASP A 73 -4.13 26.48 -7.59
C ASP A 73 -4.49 25.32 -6.66
N TRP A 74 -3.90 24.13 -6.87
CA TRP A 74 -4.19 22.97 -6.02
C TRP A 74 -3.72 23.21 -4.58
N GLN A 75 -4.62 22.94 -3.63
CA GLN A 75 -4.37 23.10 -2.20
C GLN A 75 -4.24 21.75 -1.48
N PRO A 76 -3.25 21.61 -0.58
CA PRO A 76 -3.10 20.40 0.22
C PRO A 76 -4.25 20.23 1.21
N LEU A 77 -4.37 19.00 1.73
CA LEU A 77 -5.30 18.72 2.82
C LEU A 77 -5.00 19.66 3.99
N PRO A 78 -6.01 20.37 4.53
CA PRO A 78 -5.80 21.21 5.71
C PRO A 78 -5.18 20.40 6.85
N GLU A 79 -4.30 21.06 7.61
CA GLU A 79 -3.43 20.39 8.57
C GLU A 79 -4.19 19.56 9.60
N VAL A 80 -5.32 20.06 10.08
CA VAL A 80 -6.19 19.37 11.06
C VAL A 80 -6.62 17.99 10.54
N TYR A 81 -7.05 17.90 9.28
CA TYR A 81 -7.46 16.63 8.67
C TYR A 81 -6.29 15.75 8.30
N ARG A 82 -5.14 16.35 7.97
CA ARG A 82 -3.90 15.62 7.72
C ARG A 82 -3.44 14.89 8.98
N LEU A 83 -3.40 15.57 10.13
CA LEU A 83 -3.04 14.98 11.42
C LEU A 83 -4.00 13.85 11.81
N ALA A 84 -5.31 14.07 11.71
CA ALA A 84 -6.31 13.04 12.02
C ALA A 84 -6.13 11.77 11.18
N ARG A 85 -5.81 11.90 9.89
CA ARG A 85 -5.53 10.74 9.02
C ARG A 85 -4.21 10.06 9.33
N GLU A 86 -3.17 10.83 9.67
CA GLU A 86 -1.89 10.27 10.10
C GLU A 86 -2.06 9.45 11.40
N GLU A 87 -2.89 9.94 12.34
CA GLU A 87 -3.26 9.22 13.56
C GLU A 87 -4.03 7.94 13.26
N GLU A 88 -5.03 7.98 12.38
CA GLU A 88 -5.80 6.79 11.98
C GLU A 88 -4.89 5.71 11.37
N LYS A 89 -3.97 6.10 10.49
CA LYS A 89 -2.99 5.19 9.88
C LYS A 89 -2.05 4.59 10.93
N ARG A 90 -1.55 5.40 11.87
CA ARG A 90 -0.71 4.92 12.98
C ARG A 90 -1.47 3.92 13.84
N ALA A 91 -2.71 4.23 14.23
CA ALA A 91 -3.56 3.34 15.01
C ALA A 91 -3.85 2.02 14.27
N ALA A 92 -4.07 2.05 12.95
CA ALA A 92 -4.26 0.85 12.15
C ALA A 92 -3.00 -0.04 12.12
N LEU A 93 -1.82 0.56 11.95
CA LEU A 93 -0.54 -0.15 11.99
C LEU A 93 -0.27 -0.76 13.38
N GLU A 94 -0.59 -0.04 14.46
CA GLU A 94 -0.47 -0.56 15.81
C GLU A 94 -1.40 -1.74 16.06
N ARG A 95 -2.68 -1.64 15.68
CA ARG A 95 -3.62 -2.77 15.75
C ARG A 95 -3.10 -3.99 14.99
N TYR A 96 -2.56 -3.78 13.80
CA TYR A 96 -1.95 -4.86 13.02
C TYR A 96 -0.76 -5.49 13.74
N ARG A 97 0.16 -4.68 14.27
CA ARG A 97 1.35 -5.14 15.01
C ARG A 97 0.96 -5.95 16.25
N VAL A 98 0.03 -5.45 17.06
CA VAL A 98 -0.48 -6.15 18.25
C VAL A 98 -1.12 -7.48 17.85
N GLY A 99 -1.95 -7.50 16.81
CA GLY A 99 -2.56 -8.73 16.29
C GLY A 99 -1.53 -9.75 15.79
N GLN A 100 -0.44 -9.31 15.15
CA GLN A 100 0.66 -10.20 14.75
C GLN A 100 1.40 -10.78 15.96
N GLN A 101 1.71 -9.95 16.97
CA GLN A 101 2.37 -10.39 18.19
C GLN A 101 1.52 -11.40 18.97
N ALA A 102 0.22 -11.17 19.08
CA ALA A 102 -0.71 -12.10 19.74
C ALA A 102 -0.71 -13.48 19.04
N ARG A 103 -0.85 -13.51 17.71
CA ARG A 103 -0.81 -14.74 16.91
C ARG A 103 0.53 -15.47 17.01
N ALA A 104 1.64 -14.73 17.08
CA ALA A 104 2.96 -15.32 17.27
C ALA A 104 3.09 -15.96 18.66
N ARG A 105 2.61 -15.27 19.71
CA ARG A 105 2.62 -15.77 21.08
C ARG A 105 1.76 -17.03 21.24
N GLU A 106 0.56 -17.04 20.67
CA GLU A 106 -0.33 -18.20 20.71
C GLU A 106 0.31 -19.42 20.03
N ARG A 107 0.97 -19.23 18.89
CA ARG A 107 1.75 -20.29 18.22
C ARG A 107 2.85 -20.85 19.12
N LEU A 108 3.58 -20.00 19.82
CA LEU A 108 4.64 -20.43 20.73
C LEU A 108 4.11 -21.24 21.91
N ILE A 109 2.99 -20.82 22.51
CA ILE A 109 2.33 -21.54 23.61
C ILE A 109 1.91 -22.93 23.12
N ARG A 110 1.18 -23.00 22.01
CA ARG A 110 0.73 -24.27 21.42
C ARG A 110 1.89 -25.23 21.15
N LEU A 111 2.98 -24.75 20.55
CA LEU A 111 4.17 -25.57 20.29
C LEU A 111 4.84 -26.05 21.58
N SER A 112 4.81 -25.24 22.63
CA SER A 112 5.31 -25.62 23.95
C SER A 112 4.45 -26.75 24.54
N ASP A 113 3.12 -26.60 24.51
CA ASP A 113 2.17 -27.59 25.03
C ASP A 113 2.31 -28.93 24.29
N GLU A 114 2.42 -28.90 22.96
CA GLU A 114 2.66 -30.10 22.13
C GLU A 114 3.98 -30.80 22.50
N ARG A 115 5.04 -30.04 22.81
CA ARG A 115 6.33 -30.60 23.27
C ARG A 115 6.22 -31.23 24.66
N HIS A 116 5.51 -30.59 25.58
CA HIS A 116 5.28 -31.12 26.92
C HIS A 116 4.44 -32.41 26.89
N ALA A 117 3.39 -32.45 26.06
CA ALA A 117 2.57 -33.64 25.84
C ALA A 117 3.39 -34.82 25.25
N LYS A 118 4.24 -34.55 24.26
CA LYS A 118 5.14 -35.58 23.69
C LYS A 118 6.14 -36.12 24.71
N ARG A 119 6.75 -35.25 25.52
CA ARG A 119 7.69 -35.66 26.57
C ARG A 119 7.04 -36.52 27.65
N SER A 120 5.81 -36.21 28.04
CA SER A 120 5.08 -36.97 29.06
C SER A 120 4.64 -38.36 28.56
N LEU A 121 4.23 -38.47 27.29
CA LEU A 121 3.96 -39.78 26.65
C LEU A 121 5.21 -40.65 26.60
N GLN A 122 6.36 -40.08 26.22
CA GLN A 122 7.64 -40.79 26.17
C GLN A 122 8.11 -41.32 27.54
N GLN A 123 7.74 -40.65 28.62
CA GLN A 123 8.06 -41.08 29.98
C GLN A 123 7.13 -42.20 30.49
N GLN A 124 5.91 -42.31 29.96
CA GLN A 124 4.96 -43.37 30.31
C GLN A 124 5.22 -44.68 29.55
N GLU A 125 5.75 -44.62 28.33
CA GLU A 125 6.11 -45.81 27.53
C GLU A 125 7.48 -46.42 27.92
N GLY A 126 8.27 -45.71 28.74
CA GLY A 126 9.61 -46.13 29.18
C GLY A 126 9.66 -46.85 30.55
N THR A 127 8.52 -47.12 31.17
CA THR A 127 8.35 -47.90 32.42
C THR A 127 7.56 -49.17 32.13
#